data_AF-F4R6C3-F1
#
_entry.id   AF-F4R6C3-F1
#
_cell.length_a   1.000
_cell.length_b   1.000
_cell.length_c   1.000
_cell.angle_alpha   90.00
_cell.angle_beta   90.00
_cell.angle_gamma   90.00
#
_symmetry.space_group_name_H-M   'P 1'
#
loop_
_entity.id
_entity.type
_entity.pdbx_description
1 polymer ?
#
loop_
_entity_poly.entity_id
_entity_poly.type
_entity_poly.pdbx_seq_one_letter_code
_entity_poly.pdbx_strand_id
1 'polypeptide(L)'
;MPPHNTGSTQLICGRHMLMHSFGMNPCADSAQLVTVKHLRRKKTEARQRLEEAEVTLKTLISPGDGCPGRDAAYLEGQWMAQRARHLDIIEESKSEKRDKISLLLELEEGLHVSLKRLDSLQNARRRASTQAERRELVALPGTVVDFEERIGAVANELGGNEFRGMLGVTATQTNAILAISIARGKMYEARVGVIEARLRQHRNEGTRQQQQTTRQCGDKLRNLRDKYNTYKRRVQKYHTDYPRRRRVELPDFDTIESMEPDDPFWNRGEDEVLPGEEAESERIRRGITAFLARRGAQEELRRLARESRHMMGWAIEYHQRIMGLKITMQQGPRYFHSHLHGSSN
;
A
#
# COMPACT_ATOMS: atom_id res chain seq x y z
N MET A 1 60.22 54.92 19.99
CA MET A 1 59.97 54.21 21.26
C MET A 1 58.56 53.62 21.22
N PRO A 2 58.39 52.33 21.60
CA PRO A 2 57.11 51.61 21.74
C PRO A 2 56.51 51.93 23.15
N PRO A 3 55.30 51.45 23.57
CA PRO A 3 54.84 50.03 23.62
C PRO A 3 53.45 49.79 22.98
N HIS A 4 53.25 48.67 22.29
CA HIS A 4 52.62 47.42 22.79
C HIS A 4 51.33 47.61 23.61
N ASN A 5 50.18 47.26 23.03
CA ASN A 5 49.02 46.82 23.77
C ASN A 5 48.42 45.56 23.12
N THR A 6 48.72 44.41 23.72
CA THR A 6 48.14 43.10 23.45
C THR A 6 46.86 42.96 24.26
N GLY A 7 45.70 43.07 23.62
CA GLY A 7 44.38 42.93 24.22
C GLY A 7 43.60 41.76 23.64
N SER A 8 43.76 40.60 24.27
CA SER A 8 42.83 39.47 24.38
C SER A 8 41.94 39.08 23.18
N THR A 9 42.51 38.24 22.32
CA THR A 9 41.86 37.04 21.81
C THR A 9 41.48 36.12 22.97
N GLN A 10 40.32 36.30 23.61
CA GLN A 10 39.70 35.28 24.49
C GLN A 10 38.28 35.71 24.93
N LEU A 11 37.32 35.74 24.00
CA LEU A 11 35.89 35.88 24.36
C LEU A 11 34.97 35.02 23.50
N ILE A 12 35.51 33.94 22.90
CA ILE A 12 34.75 32.91 22.19
C ILE A 12 35.21 31.53 22.70
N CYS A 13 35.19 31.31 24.01
CA CYS A 13 35.35 29.96 24.58
C CYS A 13 34.44 29.70 25.79
N GLY A 14 33.59 30.66 26.19
CA GLY A 14 32.70 30.51 27.35
C GLY A 14 31.33 29.89 27.07
N ARG A 15 30.89 29.80 25.80
CA ARG A 15 29.53 29.32 25.46
C ARG A 15 29.49 27.89 24.88
N HIS A 16 30.64 27.31 24.56
CA HIS A 16 30.74 25.95 24.01
C HIS A 16 31.08 24.89 25.07
N MET A 17 31.44 25.30 26.30
CA MET A 17 31.92 24.38 27.33
C MET A 17 30.90 24.10 28.46
N LEU A 18 29.61 24.41 28.23
CA LEU A 18 28.49 24.02 29.11
C LEU A 18 27.38 23.25 28.38
N MET A 19 27.64 22.79 27.14
CA MET A 19 26.72 21.98 26.34
C MET A 19 27.24 20.55 26.09
N HIS A 20 28.26 20.11 26.83
CA HIS A 20 28.82 18.75 26.74
C HIS A 20 28.74 17.95 28.05
N SER A 21 28.14 18.52 29.10
CA SER A 21 27.96 17.85 30.40
C SER A 21 26.60 17.19 30.58
N PHE A 22 25.66 17.45 29.67
CA PHE A 22 24.37 16.78 29.62
C PHE A 22 24.24 16.19 28.23
N GLY A 23 24.31 14.86 28.12
CA GLY A 23 24.11 14.12 26.87
C GLY A 23 22.69 14.29 26.33
N MET A 24 22.35 15.48 25.85
CA MET A 24 21.18 15.71 25.02
C MET A 24 21.60 15.44 23.58
N ASN A 25 21.10 14.34 23.02
CA ASN A 25 21.16 14.08 21.59
C ASN A 25 20.10 14.96 20.89
N PRO A 26 20.47 16.03 20.18
CA PRO A 26 19.51 16.89 19.46
C PRO A 26 18.72 16.13 18.36
N CYS A 27 19.19 14.96 17.93
CA CYS A 27 18.46 14.06 17.03
C CYS A 27 17.29 13.31 17.70
N ALA A 28 17.32 13.11 19.01
CA ALA A 28 16.25 12.38 19.71
C ALA A 28 15.02 13.29 19.93
N ASP A 29 15.24 14.56 20.27
CA ASP A 29 14.17 15.54 20.49
C ASP A 29 13.42 15.88 19.18
N SER A 30 14.15 15.95 18.06
CA SER A 30 13.54 16.17 16.74
C SER A 30 12.68 14.97 16.30
N ALA A 31 13.14 13.74 16.54
CA ALA A 31 12.39 12.52 16.23
C ALA A 31 11.12 12.36 17.09
N GLN A 32 11.16 12.71 18.37
CA GLN A 32 10.00 12.68 19.26
C GLN A 32 8.93 13.71 18.86
N LEU A 33 9.34 14.93 18.49
CA LEU A 33 8.45 15.98 17.96
C LEU A 33 7.77 15.55 16.65
N VAL A 34 8.48 14.87 15.75
CA VAL A 34 7.93 14.31 14.51
C VAL A 34 6.89 13.21 14.81
N THR A 35 7.16 12.36 15.79
CA THR A 35 6.25 11.28 16.21
C THR A 35 4.93 11.82 16.79
N VAL A 36 5.00 12.85 17.63
CA VAL A 36 3.80 13.51 18.19
C VAL A 36 2.98 14.20 17.10
N LYS A 37 3.63 14.87 16.14
CA LYS A 37 2.94 15.48 14.99
C LYS A 37 2.25 14.41 14.12
N HIS A 38 2.91 13.29 13.86
CA HIS A 38 2.34 12.18 13.09
C HIS A 38 1.10 11.58 13.77
N LEU A 39 1.15 11.34 15.09
CA LEU A 39 0.01 10.79 15.84
C LEU A 39 -1.16 11.77 15.91
N ARG A 40 -0.90 13.07 16.03
CA ARG A 40 -1.94 14.11 15.94
C ARG A 40 -2.63 14.09 14.58
N ARG A 41 -1.86 13.99 13.49
CA ARG A 41 -2.38 13.92 12.13
C ARG A 41 -3.24 12.66 11.91
N LYS A 42 -2.74 11.48 12.33
CA LYS A 42 -3.52 10.24 12.26
C LYS A 42 -4.81 10.30 13.07
N LYS A 43 -4.78 10.93 14.25
CA LYS A 43 -5.98 11.15 15.06
C LYS A 43 -7.00 12.01 14.34
N THR A 44 -6.58 13.08 13.65
CA THR A 44 -7.50 13.94 12.88
C THR A 44 -8.07 13.21 11.67
N GLU A 45 -7.23 12.48 10.92
CA GLU A 45 -7.65 11.66 9.78
C GLU A 45 -8.65 10.56 10.20
N ALA A 46 -8.38 9.86 11.31
CA ALA A 46 -9.28 8.82 11.82
C ALA A 46 -10.61 9.40 12.34
N ARG A 47 -10.60 10.59 12.94
CA ARG A 47 -11.84 11.29 13.34
C ARG A 47 -12.68 11.71 12.15
N GLN A 48 -12.05 12.27 11.13
CA GLN A 48 -12.73 12.66 9.91
C GLN A 48 -13.38 11.45 9.24
N ARG A 49 -12.63 10.35 9.05
CA ARG A 49 -13.18 9.10 8.51
C ARG A 49 -14.34 8.55 9.35
N LEU A 50 -14.27 8.68 10.68
CA LEU A 50 -15.36 8.28 11.56
C LEU A 50 -16.63 9.11 11.32
N GLU A 51 -16.48 10.43 11.24
CA GLU A 51 -17.59 11.36 11.03
C GLU A 51 -18.25 11.14 9.66
N GLU A 52 -17.46 11.05 8.59
CA GLU A 52 -17.94 10.78 7.24
C GLU A 52 -18.68 9.43 7.16
N ALA A 53 -18.17 8.40 7.83
CA ALA A 53 -18.81 7.10 7.90
C ALA A 53 -20.13 7.14 8.69
N GLU A 54 -20.18 7.86 9.81
CA GLU A 54 -21.40 8.03 10.61
C GLU A 54 -22.48 8.82 9.88
N VAL A 55 -22.11 9.89 9.17
CA VAL A 55 -23.03 10.65 8.32
C VAL A 55 -23.58 9.75 7.19
N THR A 56 -22.70 8.99 6.54
CA THR A 56 -23.10 8.05 5.48
C THR A 56 -24.05 6.99 6.02
N LEU A 57 -23.82 6.43 7.20
CA LEU A 57 -24.74 5.46 7.80
C LEU A 57 -26.08 6.10 8.17
N LYS A 58 -26.09 7.31 8.77
CA LYS A 58 -27.33 8.02 9.13
C LYS A 58 -28.21 8.33 7.92
N THR A 59 -27.58 8.75 6.82
CA THR A 59 -28.29 9.00 5.55
C THR A 59 -28.85 7.73 4.94
N LEU A 60 -28.14 6.60 5.07
CA LEU A 60 -28.60 5.30 4.58
C LEU A 60 -29.66 4.63 5.47
N ILE A 61 -29.71 4.95 6.76
CA ILE A 61 -30.65 4.41 7.77
C ILE A 61 -31.97 5.21 7.85
N SER A 62 -32.02 6.44 7.35
CA SER A 62 -33.20 7.31 7.47
C SER A 62 -34.45 6.68 6.80
N PRO A 63 -35.60 6.57 7.50
CA PRO A 63 -36.75 5.72 7.13
C PRO A 63 -37.64 6.24 5.98
N GLY A 64 -37.09 7.03 5.04
CA GLY A 64 -37.87 7.68 3.97
C GLY A 64 -38.21 6.80 2.75
N ASP A 65 -37.50 5.69 2.54
CA ASP A 65 -37.62 4.86 1.31
C ASP A 65 -38.40 3.53 1.52
N GLY A 66 -39.17 3.40 2.61
CA GLY A 66 -40.16 2.32 2.73
C GLY A 66 -39.67 0.91 3.14
N CYS A 67 -38.46 0.75 3.67
CA CYS A 67 -37.97 -0.56 4.15
C CYS A 67 -37.48 -0.50 5.62
N PRO A 68 -38.27 -0.96 6.61
CA PRO A 68 -37.84 -1.05 8.01
C PRO A 68 -36.85 -2.21 8.24
N GLY A 69 -35.80 -2.00 9.06
CA GLY A 69 -34.98 -3.10 9.62
C GLY A 69 -33.50 -3.20 9.18
N ARG A 70 -32.89 -2.15 8.63
CA ARG A 70 -31.47 -2.15 8.20
C ARG A 70 -30.53 -1.51 9.21
N ASP A 71 -30.48 -2.07 10.41
CA ASP A 71 -29.60 -1.62 11.48
C ASP A 71 -28.14 -2.01 11.24
N ALA A 72 -27.22 -1.52 12.07
CA ALA A 72 -25.80 -1.91 12.01
C ALA A 72 -25.60 -3.45 12.02
N ALA A 73 -26.50 -4.19 12.67
CA ALA A 73 -26.51 -5.65 12.68
C ALA A 73 -26.85 -6.27 11.31
N TYR A 74 -27.70 -5.64 10.51
CA TYR A 74 -28.02 -6.08 9.15
C TYR A 74 -26.81 -5.90 8.23
N LEU A 75 -26.13 -4.75 8.29
CA LEU A 75 -24.92 -4.51 7.50
C LEU A 75 -23.77 -5.42 7.91
N GLU A 76 -23.63 -5.71 9.21
CA GLU A 76 -22.67 -6.70 9.71
C GLU A 76 -23.02 -8.10 9.22
N GLY A 77 -24.29 -8.50 9.24
CA GLY A 77 -24.76 -9.79 8.70
C GLY A 77 -24.52 -9.92 7.20
N GLN A 78 -24.81 -8.87 6.42
CA GLN A 78 -24.52 -8.83 4.99
C GLN A 78 -23.02 -8.91 4.70
N TRP A 79 -22.20 -8.23 5.50
CA TRP A 79 -20.74 -8.34 5.42
C TRP A 79 -20.26 -9.75 5.77
N MET A 80 -20.76 -10.37 6.84
CA MET A 80 -20.39 -11.74 7.22
C MET A 80 -20.84 -12.75 6.16
N ALA A 81 -22.01 -12.58 5.56
CA ALA A 81 -22.48 -13.40 4.45
C ALA A 81 -21.64 -13.18 3.19
N GLN A 82 -21.20 -11.93 2.91
CA GLN A 82 -20.25 -11.64 1.83
C GLN A 82 -18.91 -12.32 2.12
N ARG A 83 -18.37 -12.23 3.35
CA ARG A 83 -17.15 -12.93 3.74
C ARG A 83 -17.28 -14.45 3.64
N ALA A 84 -18.40 -15.02 4.07
CA ALA A 84 -18.68 -16.44 3.96
C ALA A 84 -18.73 -16.88 2.50
N ARG A 85 -19.43 -16.14 1.63
CA ARG A 85 -19.40 -16.36 0.18
C ARG A 85 -17.99 -16.22 -0.39
N HIS A 86 -17.21 -15.23 0.05
CA HIS A 86 -15.81 -15.08 -0.35
C HIS A 86 -14.95 -16.27 0.11
N LEU A 87 -15.22 -16.85 1.29
CA LEU A 87 -14.53 -18.03 1.82
C LEU A 87 -14.98 -19.31 1.08
N ASP A 88 -16.26 -19.46 0.72
CA ASP A 88 -16.77 -20.55 -0.12
C ASP A 88 -16.35 -20.40 -1.60
N ILE A 89 -15.98 -19.20 -2.04
CA ILE A 89 -15.30 -18.98 -3.33
C ILE A 89 -13.82 -19.41 -3.26
N ILE A 90 -13.28 -19.66 -2.05
CA ILE A 90 -12.03 -20.39 -1.81
C ILE A 90 -12.36 -21.89 -1.63
N GLU A 91 -13.26 -22.42 -2.46
CA GLU A 91 -13.35 -23.84 -2.73
C GLU A 91 -12.31 -24.18 -3.81
N GLU A 92 -11.63 -25.32 -3.68
CA GLU A 92 -10.41 -25.67 -4.42
C GLU A 92 -10.53 -25.47 -5.94
N SER A 93 -11.70 -25.77 -6.53
CA SER A 93 -11.97 -25.60 -7.97
C SER A 93 -12.05 -24.12 -8.42
N LYS A 94 -12.54 -23.22 -7.56
CA LYS A 94 -12.63 -21.79 -7.84
C LYS A 94 -11.31 -21.07 -7.60
N SER A 95 -10.50 -21.51 -6.63
CA SER A 95 -9.10 -21.05 -6.49
C SER A 95 -8.27 -21.48 -7.68
N GLU A 96 -8.35 -22.75 -8.10
CA GLU A 96 -7.67 -23.22 -9.31
C GLU A 96 -8.08 -22.44 -10.55
N LYS A 97 -9.38 -22.14 -10.70
CA LYS A 97 -9.88 -21.31 -11.80
C LYS A 97 -9.30 -19.89 -11.75
N ARG A 98 -9.23 -19.27 -10.57
CA ARG A 98 -8.60 -17.96 -10.39
C ARG A 98 -7.12 -18.01 -10.74
N ASP A 99 -6.42 -19.05 -10.32
CA ASP A 99 -4.99 -19.23 -10.58
C ASP A 99 -4.71 -19.45 -12.06
N LYS A 100 -5.53 -20.26 -12.74
CA LYS A 100 -5.45 -20.46 -14.20
C LYS A 100 -5.73 -19.17 -14.98
N ILE A 101 -6.76 -18.39 -14.59
CA ILE A 101 -7.03 -17.07 -15.20
C ILE A 101 -5.89 -16.09 -14.91
N SER A 102 -5.34 -16.13 -13.70
CA SER A 102 -4.18 -15.35 -13.29
C SER A 102 -2.95 -15.65 -14.15
N LEU A 103 -2.68 -16.94 -14.41
CA LEU A 103 -1.60 -17.41 -15.27
C LEU A 103 -1.82 -17.00 -16.73
N LEU A 104 -3.03 -17.15 -17.26
CA LEU A 104 -3.37 -16.65 -18.60
C LEU A 104 -3.08 -15.16 -18.76
N LEU A 105 -3.45 -14.35 -17.76
CA LEU A 105 -3.19 -12.91 -17.79
C LEU A 105 -1.69 -12.60 -17.84
N GLU A 106 -0.85 -13.39 -17.15
CA GLU A 106 0.60 -13.24 -17.20
C GLU A 106 1.20 -13.63 -18.54
N LEU A 107 0.75 -14.76 -19.10
CA LEU A 107 1.22 -15.23 -20.40
C LEU A 107 0.84 -14.26 -21.52
N GLU A 108 -0.40 -13.76 -21.52
CA GLU A 108 -0.84 -12.76 -22.50
C GLU A 108 -0.11 -11.42 -22.36
N GLU A 109 0.16 -10.98 -21.13
CA GLU A 109 0.97 -9.79 -20.88
C GLU A 109 2.40 -9.99 -21.40
N GLY A 110 3.02 -11.14 -21.12
CA GLY A 110 4.33 -11.52 -21.64
C GLY A 110 4.38 -11.52 -23.16
N LEU A 111 3.38 -12.13 -23.82
CA LEU A 111 3.22 -12.11 -25.27
C LEU A 111 3.17 -10.68 -25.81
N HIS A 112 2.36 -9.81 -25.20
CA HIS A 112 2.26 -8.41 -25.64
C HIS A 112 3.55 -7.63 -25.45
N VAL A 113 4.27 -7.86 -24.35
CA VAL A 113 5.58 -7.24 -24.09
C VAL A 113 6.59 -7.70 -25.14
N SER A 114 6.65 -9.01 -25.44
CA SER A 114 7.54 -9.57 -26.47
C SER A 114 7.23 -9.05 -27.87
N LEU A 115 5.95 -8.97 -28.26
CA LEU A 115 5.55 -8.42 -29.55
C LEU A 115 5.91 -6.95 -29.70
N LYS A 116 5.69 -6.13 -28.66
CA LYS A 116 6.12 -4.71 -28.65
C LYS A 116 7.64 -4.60 -28.74
N ARG A 117 8.38 -5.48 -28.06
CA ARG A 117 9.84 -5.51 -28.11
C ARG A 117 10.33 -5.84 -29.52
N LEU A 118 9.73 -6.84 -30.16
CA LEU A 118 10.03 -7.23 -31.54
C LEU A 118 9.77 -6.07 -32.52
N ASP A 119 8.62 -5.40 -32.42
CA ASP A 119 8.31 -4.20 -33.24
C ASP A 119 9.34 -3.08 -33.00
N SER A 120 9.70 -2.81 -31.74
CA SER A 120 10.68 -1.78 -31.41
C SER A 120 12.06 -2.06 -32.03
N LEU A 121 12.50 -3.32 -32.02
CA LEU A 121 13.78 -3.75 -32.60
C LEU A 121 13.74 -3.76 -34.13
N GLN A 122 12.62 -4.14 -34.74
CA GLN A 122 12.43 -4.04 -36.19
C GLN A 122 12.45 -2.59 -36.67
N ASN A 123 11.86 -1.68 -35.91
CA ASN A 123 11.88 -0.24 -36.20
C ASN A 123 13.28 0.38 -35.96
N ALA A 124 14.02 -0.10 -34.95
CA ALA A 124 15.41 0.29 -34.68
C ALA A 124 16.40 -0.24 -35.72
N ARG A 125 16.16 -1.42 -36.32
CA ARG A 125 16.97 -1.97 -37.43
C ARG A 125 17.10 -1.00 -38.61
N ARG A 126 16.09 -0.16 -38.86
CA ARG A 126 16.12 0.89 -39.89
C ARG A 126 17.12 2.01 -39.57
N ARG A 127 17.57 2.13 -38.31
CA ARG A 127 18.46 3.15 -37.76
C ARG A 127 19.66 2.50 -37.07
N ALA A 128 20.60 1.93 -37.83
CA ALA A 128 21.89 1.39 -37.37
C ALA A 128 21.87 0.49 -36.10
N SER A 129 21.57 -0.80 -36.28
CA SER A 129 21.43 -1.76 -35.16
C SER A 129 22.74 -2.42 -34.68
N THR A 130 22.82 -2.66 -33.37
CA THR A 130 23.94 -3.31 -32.66
C THR A 130 23.90 -4.85 -32.76
N GLN A 131 25.04 -5.52 -32.53
CA GLN A 131 25.12 -6.99 -32.59
C GLN A 131 24.25 -7.70 -31.53
N ALA A 132 24.06 -7.09 -30.36
CA ALA A 132 23.20 -7.63 -29.30
C ALA A 132 21.72 -7.61 -29.71
N GLU A 133 21.26 -6.50 -30.30
CA GLU A 133 19.89 -6.35 -30.82
C GLU A 133 19.59 -7.36 -31.94
N ARG A 134 20.57 -7.65 -32.80
CA ARG A 134 20.42 -8.68 -33.86
C ARG A 134 20.23 -10.08 -33.29
N ARG A 135 20.95 -10.44 -32.22
CA ARG A 135 20.78 -11.74 -31.54
C ARG A 135 19.42 -11.82 -30.86
N GLU A 136 18.98 -10.73 -30.22
CA GLU A 136 17.68 -10.65 -29.58
C GLU A 136 16.54 -10.82 -30.60
N LEU A 137 16.64 -10.18 -31.77
CA LEU A 137 15.68 -10.31 -32.87
C LEU A 137 15.51 -11.74 -33.39
N VAL A 138 16.56 -12.55 -33.37
CA VAL A 138 16.50 -13.95 -33.80
C VAL A 138 15.84 -14.84 -32.74
N ALA A 139 16.03 -14.53 -31.46
CA ALA A 139 15.47 -15.30 -30.34
C ALA A 139 14.01 -14.96 -30.01
N LEU A 140 13.61 -13.69 -30.14
CA LEU A 140 12.27 -13.19 -29.79
C LEU A 140 11.11 -13.95 -30.48
N PRO A 141 11.16 -14.30 -31.78
CA PRO A 141 10.12 -15.11 -32.41
C PRO A 141 9.88 -16.45 -31.71
N GLY A 142 10.93 -17.12 -31.23
CA GLY A 142 10.81 -18.35 -30.45
C GLY A 142 10.04 -18.13 -29.15
N THR A 143 10.36 -17.05 -28.42
CA THR A 143 9.65 -16.71 -27.17
C THR A 143 8.17 -16.38 -27.39
N VAL A 144 7.82 -15.81 -28.56
CA VAL A 144 6.42 -15.52 -28.93
C VAL A 144 5.65 -16.83 -29.14
N VAL A 145 6.24 -17.78 -29.86
CA VAL A 145 5.66 -19.12 -30.07
C VAL A 145 5.49 -19.85 -28.74
N ASP A 146 6.47 -19.78 -27.84
CA ASP A 146 6.39 -20.39 -26.50
C ASP A 146 5.20 -19.82 -25.69
N PHE A 147 4.97 -18.51 -25.77
CA PHE A 147 3.82 -17.88 -25.12
C PHE A 147 2.50 -18.34 -25.75
N GLU A 148 2.40 -18.38 -27.08
CA GLU A 148 1.20 -18.83 -27.79
C GLU A 148 0.85 -20.28 -27.47
N GLU A 149 1.85 -21.18 -27.43
CA GLU A 149 1.66 -22.58 -27.08
C GLU A 149 1.17 -22.75 -25.64
N ARG A 150 1.79 -22.03 -24.68
CA ARG A 150 1.36 -22.06 -23.26
C ARG A 150 -0.02 -21.46 -23.07
N ILE A 151 -0.36 -20.38 -23.78
CA ILE A 151 -1.72 -19.81 -23.78
C ILE A 151 -2.70 -20.87 -24.30
N GLY A 152 -2.37 -21.55 -25.40
CA GLY A 152 -3.17 -22.64 -25.96
C GLY A 152 -3.38 -23.78 -24.96
N ALA A 153 -2.32 -24.23 -24.28
CA ALA A 153 -2.38 -25.29 -23.27
C ALA A 153 -3.28 -24.91 -22.09
N VAL A 154 -3.06 -23.75 -21.46
CA VAL A 154 -3.86 -23.28 -20.33
C VAL A 154 -5.30 -23.00 -20.75
N ALA A 155 -5.53 -22.48 -21.96
CA ALA A 155 -6.87 -22.28 -22.51
C ALA A 155 -7.59 -23.61 -22.77
N ASN A 156 -6.89 -24.65 -23.21
CA ASN A 156 -7.43 -25.99 -23.39
C ASN A 156 -7.75 -26.68 -22.06
N GLU A 157 -6.90 -26.52 -21.04
CA GLU A 157 -7.20 -26.97 -19.67
C GLU A 157 -8.40 -26.24 -19.07
N LEU A 158 -8.56 -24.96 -19.38
CA LEU A 158 -9.73 -24.16 -19.05
C LEU A 158 -10.96 -24.47 -19.91
N GLY A 159 -10.79 -25.19 -21.04
CA GLY A 159 -11.81 -25.48 -22.05
C GLY A 159 -12.11 -26.98 -22.24
N GLY A 160 -11.60 -27.84 -21.36
CA GLY A 160 -11.86 -29.28 -21.33
C GLY A 160 -13.34 -29.61 -21.13
N ASN A 161 -13.74 -30.86 -21.41
CA ASN A 161 -15.15 -31.29 -21.44
C ASN A 161 -15.94 -30.99 -20.15
N GLU A 162 -15.28 -30.97 -18.99
CA GLU A 162 -15.88 -30.59 -17.69
C GLU A 162 -16.17 -29.08 -17.60
N PHE A 163 -15.32 -28.25 -18.21
CA PHE A 163 -15.55 -26.81 -18.34
C PHE A 163 -16.50 -26.47 -19.49
N ARG A 164 -16.53 -27.25 -20.57
CA ARG A 164 -17.44 -27.07 -21.71
C ARG A 164 -18.91 -27.33 -21.33
N GLY A 165 -19.16 -28.21 -20.36
CA GLY A 165 -20.47 -28.42 -19.74
C GLY A 165 -20.93 -27.26 -18.84
N MET A 166 -20.01 -26.59 -18.12
CA MET A 166 -20.28 -25.37 -17.36
C MET A 166 -20.26 -24.07 -18.19
N LEU A 167 -19.65 -24.10 -19.38
CA LEU A 167 -19.60 -23.02 -20.37
C LEU A 167 -20.70 -23.13 -21.43
N GLY A 168 -21.64 -24.07 -21.25
CA GLY A 168 -22.88 -24.14 -22.00
C GLY A 168 -23.76 -22.93 -21.73
N VAL A 169 -23.62 -21.91 -22.59
CA VAL A 169 -24.62 -20.86 -22.88
C VAL A 169 -24.85 -19.78 -21.79
N THR A 170 -24.30 -19.88 -20.56
CA THR A 170 -24.50 -18.82 -19.53
C THR A 170 -23.25 -18.25 -18.81
N ALA A 171 -22.02 -18.75 -19.05
CA ALA A 171 -20.84 -18.38 -18.25
C ALA A 171 -19.71 -17.60 -19.01
N THR A 172 -20.04 -16.52 -19.72
CA THR A 172 -19.05 -15.69 -20.45
C THR A 172 -18.71 -14.36 -19.74
N GLN A 173 -19.69 -13.72 -19.09
CA GLN A 173 -19.53 -12.41 -18.45
C GLN A 173 -18.81 -12.49 -17.10
N THR A 174 -19.17 -13.48 -16.28
CA THR A 174 -18.63 -13.66 -14.92
C THR A 174 -17.13 -13.94 -14.95
N ASN A 175 -16.67 -14.72 -15.94
CA ASN A 175 -15.25 -14.94 -16.20
C ASN A 175 -14.53 -13.67 -16.67
N ALA A 176 -15.17 -12.84 -17.50
CA ALA A 176 -14.60 -11.58 -17.95
C ALA A 176 -14.45 -10.58 -16.80
N ILE A 177 -15.47 -10.48 -15.95
CA ILE A 177 -15.46 -9.70 -14.71
C ILE A 177 -14.39 -10.23 -13.74
N LEU A 178 -14.30 -11.55 -13.55
CA LEU A 178 -13.27 -12.16 -12.72
C LEU A 178 -11.86 -11.84 -13.23
N ALA A 179 -11.62 -11.92 -14.54
CA ALA A 179 -10.34 -11.57 -15.15
C ALA A 179 -10.01 -10.08 -14.97
N ILE A 180 -11.00 -9.18 -15.06
CA ILE A 180 -10.83 -7.75 -14.78
C ILE A 180 -10.47 -7.53 -13.31
N SER A 181 -11.16 -8.20 -12.38
CA SER A 181 -10.86 -8.12 -10.96
C SER A 181 -9.46 -8.62 -10.61
N ILE A 182 -9.02 -9.74 -11.20
CA ILE A 182 -7.65 -10.26 -11.04
C ILE A 182 -6.63 -9.28 -11.62
N ALA A 183 -6.87 -8.75 -12.82
CA ALA A 183 -5.99 -7.78 -13.45
C ALA A 183 -5.87 -6.49 -12.61
N ARG A 184 -6.97 -6.02 -12.01
CA ARG A 184 -6.95 -4.89 -11.06
C ARG A 184 -6.15 -5.20 -9.81
N GLY A 185 -6.28 -6.42 -9.25
CA GLY A 185 -5.48 -6.87 -8.11
C GLY A 185 -3.97 -6.84 -8.41
N LYS A 186 -3.56 -7.37 -9.56
CA LYS A 186 -2.14 -7.31 -10.01
C LYS A 186 -1.66 -5.87 -10.22
N MET A 187 -2.53 -4.99 -10.73
CA MET A 187 -2.23 -3.58 -10.87
C MET A 187 -2.05 -2.87 -9.52
N TYR A 188 -2.86 -3.22 -8.51
CA TYR A 188 -2.70 -2.74 -7.14
C TYR A 188 -1.35 -3.15 -6.55
N GLU A 189 -0.96 -4.43 -6.66
CA GLU A 189 0.34 -4.91 -6.19
C GLU A 189 1.50 -4.17 -6.85
N ALA A 190 1.41 -3.91 -8.15
CA ALA A 190 2.41 -3.12 -8.86
C ALA A 190 2.46 -1.66 -8.37
N ARG A 191 1.31 -1.06 -8.06
CA ARG A 191 1.21 0.31 -7.50
C ARG A 191 1.85 0.39 -6.13
N VAL A 192 1.55 -0.55 -5.22
CA VAL A 192 2.21 -0.66 -3.92
C VAL A 192 3.73 -0.80 -4.10
N GLY A 193 4.16 -1.62 -5.07
CA GLY A 193 5.57 -1.76 -5.42
C GLY A 193 6.25 -0.45 -5.83
N VAL A 194 5.56 0.45 -6.54
CA VAL A 194 6.07 1.80 -6.88
C VAL A 194 6.19 2.68 -5.63
N ILE A 195 5.17 2.67 -4.77
CA ILE A 195 5.16 3.46 -3.52
C ILE A 195 6.33 3.02 -2.63
N GLU A 196 6.50 1.72 -2.43
CA GLU A 196 7.59 1.17 -1.63
C GLU A 196 8.96 1.51 -2.22
N ALA A 197 9.13 1.42 -3.55
CA ALA A 197 10.38 1.75 -4.20
C ALA A 197 10.75 3.22 -4.00
N ARG A 198 9.80 4.15 -4.12
CA ARG A 198 9.99 5.58 -3.84
C ARG A 198 10.35 5.81 -2.38
N LEU A 199 9.67 5.15 -1.44
CA LEU A 199 10.00 5.23 -0.02
C LEU A 199 11.43 4.75 0.28
N ARG A 200 11.89 3.68 -0.38
CA ARG A 200 13.27 3.19 -0.26
C ARG A 200 14.29 4.17 -0.88
N GLN A 201 13.93 4.81 -2.00
CA GLN A 201 14.78 5.83 -2.63
C GLN A 201 15.00 7.04 -1.70
N HIS A 202 13.95 7.52 -1.03
CA HIS A 202 14.06 8.64 -0.09
C HIS A 202 14.87 8.33 1.18
N ARG A 203 15.06 7.05 1.54
CA ARG A 203 15.82 6.65 2.72
C ARG A 203 17.32 6.46 2.45
N ASN A 204 17.72 6.28 1.19
CA ASN A 204 19.08 5.91 0.82
C ASN A 204 19.77 7.08 0.10
N GLU A 205 20.50 7.91 0.84
CA GLU A 205 21.13 9.15 0.34
C GLU A 205 22.54 8.95 -0.26
N GLY A 206 23.04 7.71 -0.35
CA GLY A 206 24.35 7.41 -0.92
C GLY A 206 24.36 7.41 -2.45
N THR A 207 25.32 8.10 -3.09
CA THR A 207 25.41 8.29 -4.57
C THR A 207 25.37 7.00 -5.40
N ARG A 208 26.01 5.90 -4.94
CA ARG A 208 25.97 4.59 -5.63
C ARG A 208 24.63 3.86 -5.42
N GLN A 209 24.01 4.03 -4.26
CA GLN A 209 22.69 3.45 -3.94
C GLN A 209 21.56 4.22 -4.62
N GLN A 210 21.76 5.51 -4.91
CA GLN A 210 20.81 6.37 -5.61
C GLN A 210 20.57 5.91 -7.05
N GLN A 211 21.61 5.53 -7.79
CA GLN A 211 21.46 5.01 -9.15
C GLN A 211 20.69 3.68 -9.18
N GLN A 212 20.97 2.77 -8.25
CA GLN A 212 20.29 1.48 -8.16
C GLN A 212 18.82 1.64 -7.76
N THR A 213 18.52 2.48 -6.76
CA THR A 213 17.14 2.76 -6.34
C THR A 213 16.35 3.50 -7.41
N THR A 214 16.99 4.40 -8.19
CA THR A 214 16.36 5.06 -9.34
C THR A 214 15.98 4.05 -10.43
N ARG A 215 16.90 3.11 -10.76
CA ARG A 215 16.60 2.03 -11.71
C ARG A 215 15.44 1.16 -11.22
N GLN A 216 15.45 0.78 -9.94
CA GLN A 216 14.36 0.02 -9.33
C GLN A 216 13.03 0.76 -9.39
N CYS A 217 13.00 2.08 -9.14
CA CYS A 217 11.80 2.88 -9.29
C CYS A 217 11.29 2.89 -10.74
N GLY A 218 12.20 3.05 -11.71
CA GLY A 218 11.87 2.98 -13.13
C GLY A 218 11.31 1.62 -13.55
N ASP A 219 11.90 0.52 -13.05
CA ASP A 219 11.43 -0.84 -13.32
C ASP A 219 10.04 -1.09 -12.71
N LYS A 220 9.79 -0.61 -11.48
CA LYS A 220 8.48 -0.73 -10.83
C LYS A 220 7.42 0.11 -11.55
N LEU A 221 7.78 1.30 -12.02
CA LEU A 221 6.86 2.14 -12.80
C LEU A 221 6.54 1.53 -14.17
N ARG A 222 7.53 0.92 -14.83
CA ARG A 222 7.31 0.15 -16.07
C ARG A 222 6.36 -1.03 -15.82
N ASN A 223 6.58 -1.81 -14.76
CA ASN A 223 5.68 -2.90 -14.38
C ASN A 223 4.25 -2.42 -14.13
N LEU A 224 4.06 -1.31 -13.40
CA LEU A 224 2.74 -0.71 -13.21
C LEU A 224 2.07 -0.35 -14.54
N ARG A 225 2.83 0.18 -15.50
CA ARG A 225 2.34 0.51 -16.84
C ARG A 225 1.93 -0.73 -17.63
N ASP A 226 2.68 -1.82 -17.52
CA ASP A 226 2.34 -3.09 -18.16
C ASP A 226 1.05 -3.68 -17.57
N LYS A 227 0.93 -3.71 -16.23
CA LYS A 227 -0.30 -4.14 -15.54
C LYS A 227 -1.51 -3.28 -15.89
N TYR A 228 -1.33 -1.96 -15.95
CA TYR A 228 -2.38 -1.04 -16.39
C TYR A 228 -2.83 -1.32 -17.82
N ASN A 229 -1.89 -1.56 -18.75
CA ASN A 229 -2.23 -1.90 -20.12
C ASN A 229 -3.00 -3.21 -20.20
N THR A 230 -2.67 -4.21 -19.38
CA THR A 230 -3.40 -5.47 -19.27
C THR A 230 -4.83 -5.24 -18.76
N TYR A 231 -5.00 -4.49 -17.67
CA TYR A 231 -6.31 -4.09 -17.16
C TYR A 231 -7.14 -3.35 -18.21
N LYS A 232 -6.55 -2.33 -18.86
CA LYS A 232 -7.18 -1.54 -19.92
C LYS A 232 -7.69 -2.42 -21.06
N ARG A 233 -6.89 -3.36 -21.56
CA ARG A 233 -7.31 -4.29 -22.62
C ARG A 233 -8.50 -5.14 -22.19
N ARG A 234 -8.51 -5.63 -20.94
CA ARG A 234 -9.61 -6.44 -20.42
C ARG A 234 -10.91 -5.64 -20.28
N VAL A 235 -10.83 -4.43 -19.75
CA VAL A 235 -11.99 -3.53 -19.64
C VAL A 235 -12.53 -3.14 -21.01
N GLN A 236 -11.65 -2.79 -21.96
CA GLN A 236 -12.06 -2.47 -23.33
C GLN A 236 -12.71 -3.66 -24.03
N LYS A 237 -12.13 -4.86 -23.91
CA LYS A 237 -12.72 -6.09 -24.44
C LYS A 237 -14.11 -6.35 -23.84
N TYR A 238 -14.25 -6.21 -22.52
CA TYR A 238 -15.53 -6.35 -21.85
C TYR A 238 -16.57 -5.32 -22.31
N HIS A 239 -16.19 -4.06 -22.50
CA HIS A 239 -17.10 -3.04 -23.04
C HIS A 239 -17.57 -3.35 -24.46
N THR A 240 -16.70 -3.96 -25.28
CA THR A 240 -17.04 -4.41 -26.65
C THR A 240 -17.94 -5.64 -26.65
N ASP A 241 -17.61 -6.65 -25.84
CA ASP A 241 -18.33 -7.93 -25.79
C ASP A 241 -19.70 -7.77 -25.09
N TYR A 242 -19.82 -6.82 -24.15
CA TYR A 242 -21.02 -6.62 -23.32
C TYR A 242 -21.50 -5.15 -23.32
N PRO A 243 -21.93 -4.61 -24.47
CA PRO A 243 -22.23 -3.17 -24.62
C PRO A 243 -23.45 -2.71 -23.82
N ARG A 244 -24.37 -3.62 -23.46
CA ARG A 244 -25.59 -3.33 -22.68
C ARG A 244 -25.41 -3.47 -21.17
N ARG A 245 -24.21 -3.82 -20.70
CA ARG A 245 -23.93 -4.03 -19.27
C ARG A 245 -23.30 -2.78 -18.64
N ARG A 246 -23.30 -2.74 -17.30
CA ARG A 246 -22.62 -1.67 -16.54
C ARG A 246 -21.15 -1.61 -16.96
N ARG A 247 -20.71 -0.41 -17.32
CA ARG A 247 -19.31 -0.18 -17.66
C ARG A 247 -18.45 -0.27 -16.41
N VAL A 248 -17.40 -1.08 -16.49
CA VAL A 248 -16.28 -1.02 -15.55
C VAL A 248 -15.53 0.29 -15.74
N GLU A 249 -15.13 0.91 -14.63
CA GLU A 249 -14.34 2.14 -14.65
C GLU A 249 -12.99 1.94 -15.32
N LEU A 250 -12.54 2.95 -16.05
CA LEU A 250 -11.23 2.93 -16.70
C LEU A 250 -10.55 4.29 -16.50
N PRO A 251 -9.97 4.54 -15.31
CA PRO A 251 -9.17 5.74 -15.07
C PRO A 251 -7.95 5.78 -16.00
N ASP A 252 -7.42 6.97 -16.27
CA ASP A 252 -6.16 7.08 -17.01
C ASP A 252 -4.95 6.63 -16.16
N PHE A 253 -3.80 6.47 -16.82
CA PHE A 253 -2.61 5.98 -16.13
C PHE A 253 -2.12 6.94 -15.06
N ASP A 254 -2.19 8.25 -15.30
CA ASP A 254 -1.68 9.28 -14.40
C ASP A 254 -2.53 9.33 -13.12
N THR A 255 -3.85 9.14 -13.26
CA THR A 255 -4.79 8.98 -12.15
C THR A 255 -4.41 7.73 -11.35
N ILE A 256 -4.23 6.57 -11.98
CA ILE A 256 -3.82 5.32 -11.29
C ILE A 256 -2.47 5.49 -10.57
N GLU A 257 -1.52 6.19 -11.16
CA GLU A 257 -0.22 6.47 -10.56
C GLU A 257 -0.33 7.39 -9.34
N SER A 258 -1.29 8.31 -9.33
CA SER A 258 -1.55 9.22 -8.22
C SER A 258 -2.44 8.64 -7.12
N MET A 259 -3.26 7.63 -7.41
CA MET A 259 -4.18 7.02 -6.45
C MET A 259 -3.46 6.49 -5.21
N GLU A 260 -4.10 6.70 -4.06
CA GLU A 260 -3.68 6.13 -2.79
C GLU A 260 -4.03 4.63 -2.71
N PRO A 261 -3.30 3.82 -1.92
CA PRO A 261 -3.62 2.40 -1.75
C PRO A 261 -5.02 2.13 -1.17
N ASP A 262 -5.53 3.06 -0.36
CA ASP A 262 -6.83 2.94 0.30
C ASP A 262 -7.99 3.42 -0.59
N ASP A 263 -7.73 3.82 -1.84
CA ASP A 263 -8.74 4.31 -2.77
C ASP A 263 -9.85 3.25 -3.00
N PRO A 264 -11.15 3.65 -2.96
CA PRO A 264 -12.27 2.75 -3.20
C PRO A 264 -12.19 1.96 -4.52
N PHE A 265 -11.50 2.48 -5.54
CA PHE A 265 -11.24 1.81 -6.80
C PHE A 265 -10.62 0.42 -6.61
N TRP A 266 -9.64 0.29 -5.70
CA TRP A 266 -8.92 -0.97 -5.45
C TRP A 266 -9.80 -2.02 -4.77
N ASN A 267 -10.77 -1.57 -3.99
CA ASN A 267 -11.65 -2.41 -3.16
C ASN A 267 -13.03 -2.69 -3.81
N ARG A 268 -13.22 -2.38 -5.10
CA ARG A 268 -14.45 -2.80 -5.79
C ARG A 268 -14.41 -4.32 -6.00
N GLY A 269 -15.09 -5.08 -5.16
CA GLY A 269 -15.53 -6.42 -5.57
C GLY A 269 -16.48 -6.24 -6.75
N GLU A 270 -16.10 -6.67 -7.95
CA GLU A 270 -17.04 -6.79 -9.07
C GLU A 270 -17.87 -8.05 -8.84
N ASP A 271 -18.63 -8.04 -7.74
CA ASP A 271 -19.55 -9.12 -7.42
C ASP A 271 -20.79 -8.97 -8.32
N GLU A 272 -21.31 -10.11 -8.76
CA GLU A 272 -22.45 -10.27 -9.66
C GLU A 272 -23.68 -9.52 -9.12
N VAL A 273 -23.90 -8.29 -9.59
CA VAL A 273 -25.18 -7.60 -9.39
C VAL A 273 -26.17 -8.20 -10.38
N LEU A 274 -27.18 -8.92 -9.86
CA LEU A 274 -28.31 -9.37 -10.65
C LEU A 274 -29.01 -8.15 -11.28
N PRO A 275 -29.29 -8.17 -12.60
CA PRO A 275 -29.88 -7.02 -13.29
C PRO A 275 -31.26 -6.71 -12.70
N GLY A 276 -31.46 -5.47 -12.23
CA GLY A 276 -32.71 -4.98 -11.64
C GLY A 276 -32.63 -4.59 -10.15
N GLU A 277 -31.64 -5.08 -9.39
CA GLU A 277 -31.43 -4.74 -7.96
C GLU A 277 -30.23 -3.81 -7.73
N GLU A 278 -29.89 -3.00 -8.74
CA GLU A 278 -28.60 -2.31 -8.84
C GLU A 278 -28.43 -1.14 -7.86
N ALA A 279 -29.49 -0.33 -7.71
CA ALA A 279 -29.51 0.77 -6.75
C ALA A 279 -29.43 0.25 -5.30
N GLU A 280 -30.09 -0.88 -5.04
CA GLU A 280 -30.10 -1.55 -3.74
C GLU A 280 -28.74 -2.19 -3.44
N SER A 281 -28.13 -2.89 -4.40
CA SER A 281 -26.79 -3.47 -4.27
C SER A 281 -25.72 -2.40 -4.00
N GLU A 282 -25.76 -1.28 -4.74
CA GLU A 282 -24.84 -0.16 -4.52
C GLU A 282 -25.07 0.51 -3.16
N ARG A 283 -26.33 0.59 -2.70
CA ARG A 283 -26.68 1.11 -1.37
C ARG A 283 -26.16 0.21 -0.25
N ILE A 284 -26.33 -1.11 -0.37
CA ILE A 284 -25.80 -2.11 0.56
C ILE A 284 -24.27 -2.03 0.59
N ARG A 285 -23.62 -1.95 -0.57
CA ARG A 285 -22.16 -1.80 -0.68
C ARG A 285 -21.68 -0.55 0.05
N ARG A 286 -22.28 0.61 -0.21
CA ARG A 286 -21.97 1.87 0.49
C ARG A 286 -22.20 1.75 2.00
N GLY A 287 -23.27 1.07 2.41
CA GLY A 287 -23.56 0.77 3.81
C GLY A 287 -22.48 -0.09 4.47
N ILE A 288 -22.06 -1.18 3.83
CA ILE A 288 -20.98 -2.06 4.29
C ILE A 288 -19.67 -1.28 4.39
N THR A 289 -19.29 -0.53 3.35
CA THR A 289 -18.07 0.28 3.35
C THR A 289 -18.07 1.30 4.50
N ALA A 290 -19.17 2.03 4.69
CA ALA A 290 -19.29 2.99 5.79
C ALA A 290 -19.28 2.30 7.16
N PHE A 291 -19.91 1.14 7.30
CA PHE A 291 -19.87 0.34 8.52
C PHE A 291 -18.44 -0.08 8.89
N LEU A 292 -17.69 -0.61 7.91
CA LEU A 292 -16.29 -1.02 8.09
C LEU A 292 -15.38 0.18 8.37
N ALA A 293 -15.57 1.31 7.68
CA ALA A 293 -14.83 2.55 7.92
C ALA A 293 -15.07 3.06 9.35
N ARG A 294 -16.33 3.08 9.82
CA ARG A 294 -16.68 3.43 11.20
C ARG A 294 -15.99 2.52 12.21
N ARG A 295 -16.09 1.20 12.03
CA ARG A 295 -15.47 0.20 12.93
C ARG A 295 -13.94 0.34 12.95
N GLY A 296 -13.32 0.46 11.78
CA GLY A 296 -11.88 0.62 11.63
C GLY A 296 -11.36 1.91 12.28
N ALA A 297 -12.01 3.04 12.00
CA ALA A 297 -11.66 4.33 12.59
C ALA A 297 -11.80 4.33 14.13
N GLN A 298 -12.85 3.72 14.67
CA GLN A 298 -13.01 3.56 16.13
C GLN A 298 -11.87 2.75 16.75
N GLU A 299 -11.47 1.64 16.14
CA GLU A 299 -10.38 0.83 16.67
C GLU A 299 -9.02 1.52 16.53
N GLU A 300 -8.80 2.23 15.43
CA GLU A 300 -7.60 3.05 15.23
C GLU A 300 -7.49 4.15 16.30
N LEU A 301 -8.59 4.84 16.62
CA LEU A 301 -8.62 5.82 17.71
C LEU A 301 -8.30 5.17 19.07
N ARG A 302 -8.80 3.96 19.34
CA ARG A 302 -8.43 3.21 20.56
C ARG A 302 -6.95 2.86 20.58
N ARG A 303 -6.39 2.43 19.44
CA ARG A 303 -4.96 2.13 19.32
C ARG A 303 -4.10 3.37 19.55
N LEU A 304 -4.41 4.48 18.90
CA LEU A 304 -3.72 5.76 19.08
C LEU A 304 -3.80 6.25 20.53
N ALA A 305 -4.93 6.04 21.20
CA ALA A 305 -5.08 6.36 22.62
C ALA A 305 -4.16 5.50 23.50
N ARG A 306 -4.07 4.18 23.22
CA ARG A 306 -3.13 3.29 23.92
C ARG A 306 -1.68 3.73 23.72
N GLU A 307 -1.28 3.99 22.48
CA GLU A 307 0.07 4.46 22.12
C GLU A 307 0.38 5.81 22.82
N SER A 308 -0.57 6.74 22.84
CA SER A 308 -0.42 8.02 23.55
C SER A 308 -0.18 7.84 25.05
N ARG A 309 -0.93 6.95 25.71
CA ARG A 309 -0.72 6.66 27.15
C ARG A 309 0.63 6.00 27.41
N HIS A 310 1.08 5.09 26.54
CA HIS A 310 2.39 4.47 26.66
C HIS A 310 3.50 5.52 26.57
N MET A 311 3.42 6.43 25.59
CA MET A 311 4.39 7.52 25.46
C MET A 311 4.38 8.45 26.67
N MET A 312 3.20 8.79 27.22
CA MET A 312 3.10 9.60 28.45
C MET A 312 3.72 8.89 29.66
N GLY A 313 3.46 7.59 29.82
CA GLY A 313 4.09 6.77 30.87
C GLY A 313 5.61 6.77 30.75
N TRP A 314 6.12 6.53 29.54
CA TRP A 314 7.56 6.59 29.27
C TRP A 314 8.16 7.97 29.56
N ALA A 315 7.46 9.05 29.21
CA ALA A 315 7.92 10.41 29.49
C ALA A 315 7.97 10.70 31.01
N ILE A 316 6.99 10.22 31.78
CA ILE A 316 6.97 10.35 33.24
C ILE A 316 8.11 9.56 33.87
N GLU A 317 8.30 8.29 33.48
CA GLU A 317 9.40 7.45 33.98
C GLU A 317 10.76 8.06 33.65
N TYR A 318 10.92 8.60 32.43
CA TYR A 318 12.13 9.27 32.01
C TYR A 318 12.39 10.54 32.84
N HIS A 319 11.36 11.36 33.08
CA HIS A 319 11.46 12.52 33.93
C HIS A 319 11.86 12.16 35.37
N GLN A 320 11.24 11.11 35.94
CA GLN A 320 11.58 10.61 37.27
C GLN A 320 13.05 10.15 37.36
N ARG A 321 13.57 9.47 36.32
CA ARG A 321 14.99 9.09 36.26
C ARG A 321 15.91 10.31 36.23
N ILE A 322 15.60 11.33 35.42
CA ILE A 322 16.37 12.58 35.39
C ILE A 322 16.35 13.27 36.75
N MET A 323 15.18 13.37 37.38
CA MET A 323 15.05 13.99 38.70
C MET A 323 15.80 13.20 39.77
N GLY A 324 15.77 11.87 39.71
CA GLY A 324 16.58 10.99 40.57
C GLY A 324 18.08 11.24 40.39
N LEU A 325 18.57 11.31 39.15
CA LEU A 325 19.97 11.64 38.85
C LEU A 325 20.35 13.04 39.33
N LYS A 326 19.46 14.02 39.19
CA LYS A 326 19.69 15.38 39.71
C LYS A 326 19.86 15.37 41.22
N ILE A 327 19.00 14.64 41.94
CA ILE A 327 19.08 14.51 43.40
C ILE A 327 20.40 13.84 43.82
N THR A 328 20.82 12.76 43.15
CA THR A 328 22.09 12.09 43.47
C THR A 328 23.31 12.97 43.18
N MET A 329 23.29 13.75 42.10
CA MET A 329 24.34 14.72 41.80
C MET A 329 24.40 15.86 42.84
N GLN A 330 23.24 16.32 43.34
CA GLN A 330 23.16 17.38 44.35
C GLN A 330 23.59 16.91 45.75
N GLN A 331 23.40 15.63 46.08
CA GLN A 331 23.84 15.06 47.36
C GLN A 331 25.35 14.79 47.42
N GLY A 332 26.06 14.86 46.28
CA GLY A 332 27.48 14.51 46.17
C GLY A 332 27.76 13.02 46.44
N PRO A 333 28.96 12.50 46.09
CA PRO A 333 29.33 11.15 46.51
C PRO A 333 29.41 11.13 48.04
N ARG A 334 28.56 10.32 48.69
CA ARG A 334 28.79 9.95 50.09
C ARG A 334 30.05 9.10 50.12
N TYR A 335 31.20 9.74 50.27
CA TYR A 335 32.44 9.06 50.59
C TYR A 335 32.21 8.33 51.92
N PHE A 336 32.24 7.00 51.88
CA PHE A 336 32.42 6.17 53.06
C PHE A 336 33.72 6.61 53.74
N HIS A 337 33.62 7.34 54.85
CA HIS A 337 34.74 7.43 55.78
C HIS A 337 34.82 6.11 56.53
N SER A 338 35.66 5.22 56.00
CA SER A 338 36.30 4.16 56.75
C SER A 338 37.05 4.78 57.92
N HIS A 339 36.54 4.64 59.14
CA HIS A 339 37.34 4.83 60.34
C HIS A 339 38.33 3.66 60.46
N LEU A 340 39.52 3.85 59.90
CA LEU A 340 40.75 3.24 60.41
C LEU A 340 41.51 4.32 61.18
N HIS A 341 41.31 4.37 62.49
CA HIS A 341 42.37 4.75 63.44
C HIS A 341 42.39 3.69 64.52
N GLY A 342 43.44 2.88 64.47
CA GLY A 342 43.84 2.02 65.57
C GLY A 342 44.59 2.81 66.64
N SER A 343 44.64 2.15 67.80
CA SER A 343 45.61 2.28 68.89
C SER A 343 45.33 3.28 70.02
N SER A 344 44.85 2.73 71.13
CA SER A 344 45.59 2.79 72.40
C SER A 344 45.21 1.59 73.29
N ASN A 345 46.04 0.53 73.26
CA ASN A 345 46.87 0.11 74.39
C ASN A 345 47.88 -0.96 73.95
#